data_AF-A0A355QAG0-F1
#
_entry.id   AF-A0A355QAG0-F1
#
_cell.length_a   1.000
_cell.length_b   1.000
_cell.length_c   1.000
_cell.angle_alpha   90.00
_cell.angle_beta   90.00
_cell.angle_gamma   90.00
#
_symmetry.space_group_name_H-M   'P 1'
#
loop_
_entity.id
_entity.type
_entity.pdbx_description
1 polymer ?
#
loop_
_entity_poly.entity_id
_entity_poly.type
_entity_poly.pdbx_seq_one_letter_code
_entity_poly.pdbx_strand_id
1 'polypeptide(L)'
;MDEIKDRQELLLEIEQLKLDNARLGQRMDKMRKWNNSLLQKNWQESEDQTLLKFSEQDSEIPNPQELLQELRIHQEELRVQNEELLEIRYSLEESRSRYQALFRNSPLPCLVLNESTRILELNHQAANLLAQANPDLHPERMPMSLFLHRYSQENFRRFFDRVLRNSEAQREEWKLRDEQIVVAHGFALAPTEDGRIEGCQVVLENVTLQRQEELQKLQEREYRLLQAQQLARLGDWQWEEGQIFCSPHLFTLLKIHPSTSPTNFFQAYLDRVPENDQEKVRGQWQQAIEKGKPFTLSHCYLLPDGDRLQLRVQGSPVQRTGTQRYLGFVQVIESEETKSTH
;
A
#
# COMPACT_ATOMS: atom_id res chain seq x y z
N MET A 1 26.29 -13.33 29.15
CA MET A 1 26.41 -11.97 29.74
C MET A 1 25.12 -11.19 29.50
N ASP A 2 24.51 -11.30 28.33
CA ASP A 2 23.25 -10.60 28.00
C ASP A 2 22.03 -11.04 28.83
N GLU A 3 21.84 -12.35 29.11
CA GLU A 3 20.73 -12.81 29.96
C GLU A 3 20.79 -12.29 31.42
N ILE A 4 22.01 -12.01 31.92
CA ILE A 4 22.18 -11.44 33.27
C ILE A 4 21.84 -9.95 33.27
N LYS A 5 22.10 -9.26 32.15
CA LYS A 5 21.83 -7.83 31.98
C LYS A 5 20.33 -7.56 31.80
N ASP A 6 19.64 -8.37 31.00
CA ASP A 6 18.18 -8.28 30.82
C ASP A 6 17.43 -8.59 32.14
N ARG A 7 17.93 -9.56 32.92
CA ARG A 7 17.36 -9.86 34.23
C ARG A 7 17.59 -8.73 35.24
N GLN A 8 18.70 -8.01 35.14
CA GLN A 8 18.97 -6.83 35.98
C GLN A 8 18.10 -5.64 35.61
N GLU A 9 17.84 -5.41 34.31
CA GLU A 9 16.93 -4.36 33.85
C GLU A 9 15.48 -4.62 34.27
N LEU A 10 15.00 -5.87 34.12
CA LEU A 10 13.66 -6.28 34.59
C LEU A 10 13.50 -6.13 36.11
N LEU A 11 14.55 -6.42 36.89
CA LEU A 11 14.51 -6.22 38.34
C LEU A 11 14.44 -4.73 38.71
N LEU A 12 15.15 -3.88 37.96
CA LEU A 12 15.11 -2.43 38.14
C LEU A 12 13.71 -1.87 37.82
N GLU A 13 13.08 -2.35 36.75
CA GLU A 13 11.74 -1.92 36.34
C GLU A 13 10.66 -2.36 37.35
N ILE A 14 10.78 -3.58 37.89
CA ILE A 14 9.92 -4.06 38.98
C ILE A 14 10.09 -3.21 40.25
N GLU A 15 11.32 -2.83 40.58
CA GLU A 15 11.61 -2.00 41.75
C GLU A 15 11.08 -0.57 41.59
N GLN A 16 11.19 -0.01 40.37
CA GLN A 16 10.60 1.27 39.99
C GLN A 16 9.06 1.23 40.14
N LEU A 17 8.40 0.18 39.62
CA LEU A 17 6.96 0.00 39.72
C LEU A 17 6.48 -0.18 41.17
N LYS A 18 7.26 -0.84 42.02
CA LYS A 18 6.99 -0.94 43.46
C LYS A 18 7.07 0.43 44.13
N LEU A 19 8.05 1.24 43.76
CA LEU A 19 8.24 2.58 44.32
C LEU A 19 7.10 3.52 43.91
N ASP A 20 6.66 3.45 42.66
CA ASP A 20 5.55 4.24 42.15
C ASP A 20 4.20 3.80 42.75
N ASN A 21 3.97 2.50 42.94
CA ASN A 21 2.81 1.99 43.68
C ASN A 21 2.81 2.46 45.14
N ALA A 22 3.98 2.49 45.81
CA ALA A 22 4.07 3.00 47.17
C ALA A 22 3.76 4.52 47.24
N ARG A 23 4.20 5.30 46.25
CA ARG A 23 3.86 6.73 46.13
C ARG A 23 2.37 6.94 45.86
N LEU A 24 1.75 6.12 45.02
CA LEU A 24 0.31 6.14 44.78
C LEU A 24 -0.47 5.80 46.05
N GLY A 25 -0.05 4.80 46.82
CA GLY A 25 -0.63 4.47 48.12
C GLY A 25 -0.59 5.64 49.12
N GLN A 26 0.57 6.29 49.26
CA GLN A 26 0.71 7.48 50.11
C GLN A 26 -0.15 8.65 49.64
N ARG A 27 -0.31 8.83 48.32
CA ARG A 27 -1.15 9.88 47.74
C ARG A 27 -2.63 9.61 47.97
N MET A 28 -3.07 8.35 47.86
CA MET A 28 -4.44 7.93 48.19
C MET A 28 -4.74 8.10 49.69
N ASP A 29 -3.80 7.79 50.58
CA ASP A 29 -3.97 7.99 52.02
C ASP A 29 -4.02 9.47 52.41
N LYS A 30 -3.20 10.32 51.77
CA LYS A 30 -3.32 11.78 51.93
C LYS A 30 -4.67 12.29 51.43
N MET A 31 -5.16 11.77 50.31
CA MET A 31 -6.45 12.15 49.75
C MET A 31 -7.61 11.70 50.64
N ARG A 32 -7.55 10.49 51.22
CA ARG A 32 -8.50 10.00 52.23
C ARG A 32 -8.50 10.86 53.49
N LYS A 33 -7.33 11.20 54.02
CA LYS A 33 -7.21 12.09 55.20
C LYS A 33 -7.70 13.50 54.91
N TRP A 34 -7.41 14.03 53.73
CA TRP A 34 -7.91 15.33 53.29
C TRP A 34 -9.42 15.32 53.13
N ASN A 35 -9.99 14.28 52.51
CA ASN A 35 -11.45 14.14 52.35
C ASN A 35 -12.15 13.99 53.69
N ASN A 36 -11.61 13.17 54.61
CA ASN A 36 -12.13 13.07 55.98
C ASN A 36 -12.03 14.41 56.74
N SER A 37 -10.93 15.16 56.57
CA SER A 37 -10.78 16.49 57.17
C SER A 37 -11.73 17.52 56.54
N LEU A 38 -12.02 17.41 55.25
CA LEU A 38 -12.96 18.27 54.54
C LEU A 38 -14.39 17.99 54.99
N LEU A 39 -14.75 16.71 55.12
CA LEU A 39 -16.02 16.30 55.72
C LEU A 39 -16.12 16.85 57.15
N GLN A 40 -15.10 16.67 57.98
CA GLN A 40 -15.11 17.15 59.37
C GLN A 40 -15.22 18.68 59.46
N LYS A 41 -14.56 19.43 58.56
CA LYS A 41 -14.71 20.89 58.46
C LYS A 41 -16.08 21.31 57.96
N ASN A 42 -16.63 20.65 56.95
CA ASN A 42 -17.98 20.92 56.46
C ASN A 42 -19.03 20.61 57.53
N TRP A 43 -18.81 19.58 58.36
CA TRP A 43 -19.64 19.28 59.53
C TRP A 43 -19.56 20.40 60.57
N GLN A 44 -18.35 20.86 60.94
CA GLN A 44 -18.16 21.98 61.89
C GLN A 44 -18.69 23.32 61.36
N GLU A 45 -18.45 23.65 60.09
CA GLU A 45 -18.98 24.86 59.47
C GLU A 45 -20.51 24.80 59.32
N SER A 46 -21.10 23.61 59.13
CA SER A 46 -22.55 23.43 59.17
C SER A 46 -23.13 23.57 60.58
N GLU A 47 -22.42 23.11 61.62
CA GLU A 47 -22.78 23.29 63.04
C GLU A 47 -22.70 24.77 63.45
N ASP A 48 -21.64 25.46 63.07
CA ASP A 48 -21.46 26.89 63.38
C ASP A 48 -22.44 27.77 62.57
N GLN A 49 -22.72 27.45 61.30
CA GLN A 49 -23.71 28.17 60.50
C GLN A 49 -25.16 27.89 60.92
N THR A 50 -25.45 26.69 61.42
CA THR A 50 -26.77 26.40 62.01
C THR A 50 -26.91 27.14 63.34
N LEU A 51 -25.93 27.06 64.25
CA LEU A 51 -25.97 27.77 65.54
C LEU A 51 -26.07 29.30 65.41
N LEU A 52 -25.50 29.91 64.37
CA LEU A 52 -25.65 31.35 64.07
C LEU A 52 -26.95 31.74 63.36
N LYS A 53 -27.63 30.82 62.68
CA LYS A 53 -28.95 31.06 62.04
C LYS A 53 -30.14 30.71 62.94
N PHE A 54 -29.91 30.00 64.04
CA PHE A 54 -30.97 29.57 64.96
C PHE A 54 -31.46 30.65 65.95
N SER A 55 -30.87 31.86 65.95
CA SER A 55 -31.27 32.92 66.89
C SER A 55 -32.36 33.87 66.37
N GLU A 56 -32.71 33.86 65.09
CA GLU A 56 -33.73 34.77 64.55
C GLU A 56 -34.49 34.13 63.37
N GLN A 57 -35.45 33.24 63.65
CA GLN A 57 -36.72 33.13 62.89
C GLN A 57 -37.57 31.95 63.41
N ASP A 58 -38.82 32.26 63.75
CA ASP A 58 -39.88 31.28 64.01
C ASP A 58 -40.13 30.42 62.75
N SER A 59 -39.79 29.13 62.90
CA SER A 59 -40.54 27.94 62.48
C SER A 59 -41.08 27.86 61.05
N GLU A 60 -40.29 27.26 60.16
CA GLU A 60 -40.48 25.86 59.78
C GLU A 60 -39.09 25.21 59.74
N ILE A 61 -38.72 24.52 60.82
CA ILE A 61 -37.55 23.65 60.81
C ILE A 61 -37.88 22.58 59.76
N PRO A 62 -37.11 22.47 58.64
CA PRO A 62 -37.35 21.39 57.69
C PRO A 62 -37.32 20.09 58.48
N ASN A 63 -38.34 19.25 58.33
CA ASN A 63 -38.51 18.10 59.20
C ASN A 63 -37.19 17.30 59.17
N PRO A 64 -36.55 17.01 60.32
CA PRO A 64 -35.29 16.27 60.35
C PRO A 64 -35.37 14.94 59.58
N GLN A 65 -36.57 14.36 59.46
CA GLN A 65 -36.83 13.17 58.65
C GLN A 65 -36.74 13.44 57.14
N GLU A 66 -37.17 14.61 56.67
CA GLU A 66 -37.09 15.03 55.26
C GLU A 66 -35.63 15.32 54.87
N LEU A 67 -34.87 16.05 55.68
CA LEU A 67 -33.44 16.28 55.46
C LEU A 67 -32.62 14.98 55.48
N LEU A 68 -32.93 14.06 56.40
CA LEU A 68 -32.30 12.73 56.42
C LEU A 68 -32.69 11.89 55.20
N GLN A 69 -33.93 12.04 54.71
CA GLN A 69 -34.38 11.38 53.49
C GLN A 69 -33.67 11.96 52.26
N GLU A 70 -33.55 13.28 52.13
CA GLU A 70 -32.79 13.95 51.06
C GLU A 70 -31.32 13.57 51.06
N LEU A 71 -30.66 13.58 52.23
CA LEU A 71 -29.26 13.14 52.35
C LEU A 71 -29.10 11.66 51.99
N ARG A 72 -30.04 10.79 52.38
CA ARG A 72 -30.01 9.37 52.03
C ARG A 72 -30.22 9.17 50.53
N ILE A 73 -31.08 9.97 49.89
CA ILE A 73 -31.27 9.98 48.43
C ILE A 73 -29.97 10.40 47.73
N HIS A 74 -29.33 11.50 48.14
CA HIS A 74 -28.07 11.93 47.53
C HIS A 74 -26.90 10.97 47.77
N GLN A 75 -26.84 10.32 48.93
CA GLN A 75 -25.84 9.28 49.18
C GLN A 75 -26.03 8.07 48.27
N GLU A 76 -27.28 7.66 48.05
CA GLU A 76 -27.60 6.58 47.13
C GLU A 76 -27.32 6.97 45.67
N GLU A 77 -27.66 8.19 45.28
CA GLU A 77 -27.37 8.75 43.95
C GLU A 77 -25.86 8.78 43.68
N LEU A 78 -25.05 9.27 44.62
CA LEU A 78 -23.59 9.25 44.52
C LEU A 78 -23.01 7.83 44.48
N ARG A 79 -23.61 6.89 45.22
CA ARG A 79 -23.19 5.47 45.18
C ARG A 79 -23.38 4.91 43.77
N VAL A 80 -24.56 5.13 43.19
CA VAL A 80 -24.89 4.69 41.82
C VAL A 80 -23.99 5.35 40.79
N GLN A 81 -23.77 6.67 40.84
CA GLN A 81 -22.85 7.37 39.92
C GLN A 81 -21.41 6.84 40.00
N ASN A 82 -20.94 6.50 41.21
CA ASN A 82 -19.61 5.91 41.37
C ASN A 82 -19.53 4.49 40.79
N GLU A 83 -20.58 3.68 40.94
CA GLU A 83 -20.67 2.34 40.36
C GLU A 83 -20.67 2.41 38.82
N GLU A 84 -21.50 3.27 38.23
CA GLU A 84 -21.52 3.52 36.77
C GLU A 84 -20.17 4.00 36.24
N LEU A 85 -19.50 4.91 36.96
CA LEU A 85 -18.20 5.43 36.56
C LEU A 85 -17.11 4.34 36.61
N LEU A 86 -17.16 3.46 37.60
CA LEU A 86 -16.25 2.31 37.69
C LEU A 86 -16.47 1.32 36.54
N GLU A 87 -17.73 1.03 36.21
CA GLU A 87 -18.07 0.15 35.07
C GLU A 87 -17.58 0.73 33.74
N ILE A 88 -17.83 2.03 33.49
CA ILE A 88 -17.36 2.72 32.28
C ILE A 88 -15.83 2.69 32.20
N ARG A 89 -15.14 2.96 33.32
CA ARG A 89 -13.67 2.91 33.37
C ARG A 89 -13.14 1.52 33.06
N TYR A 90 -13.72 0.49 33.65
CA TYR A 90 -13.31 -0.89 33.42
C TYR A 90 -13.49 -1.27 31.94
N SER A 91 -14.66 -0.97 31.36
CA SER A 91 -14.94 -1.22 29.94
C SER A 91 -13.97 -0.47 29.02
N LEU A 92 -13.65 0.79 29.34
CA LEU A 92 -12.68 1.58 28.60
C LEU A 92 -11.26 1.00 28.68
N GLU A 93 -10.83 0.59 29.88
CA GLU A 93 -9.52 -0.04 30.10
C GLU A 93 -9.41 -1.39 29.39
N GLU A 94 -10.46 -2.20 29.39
CA GLU A 94 -10.52 -3.47 28.66
C GLU A 94 -10.42 -3.24 27.15
N SER A 95 -11.23 -2.33 26.61
CA SER A 95 -11.21 -1.99 25.19
C SER A 95 -9.85 -1.42 24.75
N ARG A 96 -9.27 -0.54 25.57
CA ARG A 96 -7.93 0.03 25.35
C ARG A 96 -6.85 -1.04 25.37
N SER A 97 -6.88 -1.94 26.34
CA SER A 97 -5.91 -3.03 26.47
C SER A 97 -5.98 -3.97 25.27
N ARG A 98 -7.20 -4.32 24.83
CA ARG A 98 -7.43 -5.13 23.63
C ARG A 98 -6.93 -4.44 22.36
N TYR A 99 -7.23 -3.15 22.19
CA TYR A 99 -6.71 -2.36 21.06
C TYR A 99 -5.18 -2.35 21.05
N GLN A 100 -4.55 -2.03 22.17
CA GLN A 100 -3.10 -1.99 22.28
C GLN A 100 -2.47 -3.35 21.96
N ALA A 101 -3.06 -4.45 22.43
CA ALA A 101 -2.57 -5.79 22.13
C ALA A 101 -2.66 -6.09 20.62
N LEU A 102 -3.80 -5.85 19.98
CA LEU A 102 -3.98 -6.12 18.54
C LEU A 102 -3.10 -5.22 17.67
N PHE A 103 -3.04 -3.92 17.98
CA PHE A 103 -2.28 -2.94 17.20
C PHE A 103 -0.77 -3.16 17.36
N ARG A 104 -0.28 -3.35 18.59
CA ARG A 104 1.15 -3.58 18.84
C ARG A 104 1.64 -4.94 18.37
N ASN A 105 0.83 -6.00 18.49
CA ASN A 105 1.22 -7.35 18.08
C ASN A 105 0.88 -7.66 16.61
N SER A 106 0.32 -6.69 15.87
CA SER A 106 0.07 -6.84 14.44
C SER A 106 1.38 -7.16 13.71
N PRO A 107 1.41 -8.20 12.85
CA PRO A 107 2.57 -8.50 12.02
C PRO A 107 2.74 -7.50 10.88
N LEU A 108 1.69 -6.72 10.57
CA LEU A 108 1.73 -5.70 9.55
C LEU A 108 2.04 -4.32 10.16
N PRO A 109 2.86 -3.50 9.49
CA PRO A 109 2.99 -2.08 9.78
C PRO A 109 1.64 -1.35 9.78
N CYS A 110 1.27 -0.81 10.94
CA CYS A 110 0.03 -0.06 11.11
C CYS A 110 0.35 1.33 11.68
N LEU A 111 -0.31 2.35 11.14
CA LEU A 111 -0.18 3.73 11.60
C LEU A 111 -1.51 4.47 11.52
N VAL A 112 -1.66 5.51 12.32
CA VAL A 112 -2.82 6.40 12.35
C VAL A 112 -2.35 7.79 11.99
N LEU A 113 -2.99 8.38 10.98
CA LEU A 113 -2.72 9.73 10.51
C LEU A 113 -3.85 10.66 10.96
N ASN A 114 -3.51 11.88 11.37
CA ASN A 114 -4.50 12.94 11.53
C ASN A 114 -4.83 13.62 10.19
N GLU A 115 -5.82 14.52 10.19
CA GLU A 115 -6.20 15.35 9.03
C GLU A 115 -5.03 16.12 8.38
N SER A 116 -3.99 16.44 9.14
CA SER A 116 -2.79 17.11 8.64
C SER A 116 -1.72 16.13 8.13
N THR A 117 -2.07 14.85 7.93
CA THR A 117 -1.18 13.77 7.48
C THR A 117 -0.01 13.45 8.41
N ARG A 118 -0.10 13.86 9.68
CA ARG A 118 0.91 13.56 10.71
C ARG A 118 0.59 12.23 11.37
N ILE A 119 1.65 11.47 11.66
CA ILE A 119 1.54 10.18 12.32
C ILE A 119 1.22 10.41 13.81
N LEU A 120 0.01 10.07 14.22
CA LEU A 120 -0.45 10.11 15.61
C LEU A 120 0.04 8.90 16.38
N GLU A 121 -0.18 7.72 15.81
CA GLU A 121 0.18 6.43 16.39
C GLU A 121 0.79 5.54 15.32
N LEU A 122 1.72 4.69 15.72
CA LEU A 122 2.31 3.67 14.87
C LEU A 122 2.72 2.46 15.70
N ASN A 123 2.64 1.26 15.14
CA ASN A 123 3.12 0.06 15.81
C ASN A 123 4.62 -0.15 15.56
N HIS A 124 5.22 -1.14 16.24
CA HIS A 124 6.65 -1.40 16.12
C HIS A 124 7.09 -1.77 14.70
N GLN A 125 6.22 -2.47 13.94
CA GLN A 125 6.48 -2.81 12.54
C GLN A 125 6.55 -1.56 11.65
N ALA A 126 5.61 -0.62 11.82
CA ALA A 126 5.63 0.67 11.14
C ALA A 126 6.81 1.55 11.56
N ALA A 127 7.18 1.53 12.85
CA ALA A 127 8.34 2.26 13.35
C ALA A 127 9.62 1.82 12.62
N ASN A 128 9.84 0.51 12.56
CA ASN A 128 11.02 -0.08 11.93
C ASN A 128 11.05 0.21 10.42
N LEU A 129 9.91 0.05 9.73
CA LEU A 129 9.80 0.32 8.30
C LEU A 129 10.10 1.78 7.96
N LEU A 130 9.51 2.72 8.70
CA LEU A 130 9.70 4.15 8.43
C LEU A 130 11.09 4.65 8.87
N ALA A 131 11.65 4.10 9.94
CA ALA A 131 13.03 4.40 10.35
C ALA A 131 14.05 3.94 9.31
N GLN A 132 13.83 2.80 8.64
CA GLN A 132 14.66 2.38 7.51
C GLN A 132 14.51 3.32 6.31
N ALA A 133 13.27 3.73 6.01
CA ALA A 133 12.99 4.65 4.92
C ALA A 133 13.65 6.02 5.10
N ASN A 134 13.75 6.52 6.33
CA ASN A 134 14.42 7.78 6.62
C ASN A 134 15.10 7.73 8.01
N PRO A 135 16.38 7.30 8.08
CA PRO A 135 17.09 7.09 9.33
C PRO A 135 17.31 8.34 10.19
N ASP A 136 17.28 9.53 9.57
CA ASP A 136 17.53 10.80 10.25
C ASP A 136 16.33 11.30 11.06
N LEU A 137 15.15 10.69 10.89
CA LEU A 137 13.90 11.14 11.48
C LEU A 137 13.26 10.05 12.34
N HIS A 138 12.85 10.43 13.54
CA HIS A 138 11.95 9.59 14.33
C HIS A 138 10.53 9.70 13.74
N PRO A 139 9.83 8.59 13.43
CA PRO A 139 8.54 8.63 12.74
C PRO A 139 7.39 9.21 13.57
N GLU A 140 7.48 9.18 14.90
CA GLU A 140 6.42 9.73 15.76
C GLU A 140 6.16 11.23 15.51
N ARG A 141 4.88 11.59 15.34
CA ARG A 141 4.39 12.96 15.14
C ARG A 141 4.91 13.67 13.88
N MET A 142 5.66 12.98 13.04
CA MET A 142 6.16 13.51 11.77
C MET A 142 5.10 13.41 10.67
N PRO A 143 5.12 14.31 9.67
CA PRO A 143 4.33 14.15 8.47
C PRO A 143 4.75 12.89 7.69
N MET A 144 3.78 12.07 7.27
CA MET A 144 4.03 10.85 6.51
C MET A 144 4.77 11.11 5.19
N SER A 145 4.55 12.28 4.57
CA SER A 145 5.20 12.70 3.33
C SER A 145 6.73 12.76 3.39
N LEU A 146 7.32 12.87 4.58
CA LEU A 146 8.78 12.88 4.78
C LEU A 146 9.43 11.51 4.63
N PHE A 147 8.66 10.42 4.69
CA PHE A 147 9.13 9.04 4.52
C PHE A 147 8.86 8.51 3.11
N LEU A 148 8.07 9.23 2.31
CA LEU A 148 7.72 8.88 0.94
C LEU A 148 8.73 9.45 -0.07
N HIS A 149 8.95 8.71 -1.14
CA HIS A 149 9.66 9.18 -2.32
C HIS A 149 8.86 10.29 -3.03
N ARG A 150 9.54 11.25 -3.67
CA ARG A 150 8.91 12.41 -4.35
C ARG A 150 7.82 12.04 -5.34
N TYR A 151 7.94 10.88 -5.99
CA TYR A 151 6.98 10.37 -6.98
C TYR A 151 5.64 9.97 -6.32
N SER A 152 5.68 9.50 -5.08
CA SER A 152 4.49 8.99 -4.38
C SER A 152 3.78 10.04 -3.51
N GLN A 153 4.37 11.22 -3.31
CA GLN A 153 3.77 12.27 -2.47
C GLN A 153 2.42 12.78 -3.01
N GLU A 154 2.30 12.98 -4.33
CA GLU A 154 1.03 13.41 -4.92
C GLU A 154 -0.03 12.31 -4.90
N ASN A 155 0.38 11.05 -5.13
CA ASN A 155 -0.54 9.91 -5.00
C ASN A 155 -1.03 9.73 -3.57
N PHE A 156 -0.13 9.90 -2.59
CA PHE A 156 -0.48 9.91 -1.17
C PHE A 156 -1.49 11.01 -0.83
N ARG A 157 -1.28 12.24 -1.31
CA ARG A 157 -2.22 13.35 -1.08
C ARG A 157 -3.61 13.02 -1.63
N ARG A 158 -3.69 12.54 -2.88
CA ARG A 158 -4.97 12.13 -3.50
C ARG A 158 -5.61 10.94 -2.79
N PHE A 159 -4.81 9.98 -2.34
CA PHE A 159 -5.30 8.87 -1.53
C PHE A 159 -5.93 9.36 -0.23
N PHE A 160 -5.25 10.24 0.50
CA PHE A 160 -5.71 10.77 1.76
C PHE A 160 -7.03 11.54 1.60
N ASP A 161 -7.12 12.40 0.59
CA ASP A 161 -8.35 13.13 0.25
C ASP A 161 -9.52 12.18 -0.07
N ARG A 162 -9.26 11.05 -0.75
CA ARG A 162 -10.30 10.04 -1.06
C ARG A 162 -10.77 9.29 0.18
N VAL A 163 -9.85 8.87 1.06
CA VAL A 163 -10.19 8.15 2.30
C VAL A 163 -11.10 8.99 3.17
N LEU A 164 -10.79 10.29 3.34
CA LEU A 164 -11.58 11.19 4.17
C LEU A 164 -12.96 11.53 3.57
N ARG A 165 -13.16 11.41 2.25
CA ARG A 165 -14.44 11.76 1.61
C ARG A 165 -15.41 10.59 1.51
N ASN A 166 -14.91 9.40 1.21
CA ASN A 166 -15.75 8.29 0.76
C ASN A 166 -16.00 7.25 1.87
N SER A 167 -15.30 7.33 3.01
CA SER A 167 -15.35 6.34 4.11
C SER A 167 -15.07 4.88 3.74
N GLU A 168 -14.82 4.59 2.46
CA GLU A 168 -14.48 3.28 1.93
C GLU A 168 -12.97 3.03 1.97
N ALA A 169 -12.60 1.76 2.17
CA ALA A 169 -11.22 1.32 2.17
C ALA A 169 -10.53 1.67 0.84
N GLN A 170 -9.49 2.49 0.91
CA GLN A 170 -8.68 2.85 -0.27
C GLN A 170 -7.42 2.00 -0.30
N ARG A 171 -6.96 1.69 -1.51
CA ARG A 171 -5.70 0.98 -1.76
C ARG A 171 -4.84 1.78 -2.73
N GLU A 172 -3.58 1.99 -2.39
CA GLU A 172 -2.62 2.69 -3.25
C GLU A 172 -1.21 2.13 -3.06
N GLU A 173 -0.38 2.13 -4.10
CA GLU A 173 1.02 1.73 -4.02
C GLU A 173 1.91 2.97 -3.83
N TRP A 174 2.77 2.94 -2.82
CA TRP A 174 3.72 3.99 -2.50
C TRP A 174 5.15 3.46 -2.56
N LYS A 175 6.04 4.35 -2.96
CA LYS A 175 7.48 4.13 -2.87
C LYS A 175 8.02 4.95 -1.70
N LEU A 176 8.68 4.26 -0.78
CA LEU A 176 9.40 4.86 0.34
C LEU A 176 10.73 5.46 -0.14
N ARG A 177 11.35 6.29 0.70
CA ARG A 177 12.62 6.96 0.36
C ARG A 177 13.82 6.02 0.19
N ASP A 178 13.81 4.87 0.86
CA ASP A 178 14.78 3.79 0.73
C ASP A 178 14.49 2.86 -0.47
N GLU A 179 13.64 3.31 -1.40
CA GLU A 179 13.23 2.61 -2.61
C GLU A 179 12.31 1.40 -2.39
N GLN A 180 11.96 1.07 -1.14
CA GLN A 180 10.98 0.02 -0.85
C GLN A 180 9.59 0.38 -1.39
N ILE A 181 8.87 -0.62 -1.87
CA ILE A 181 7.53 -0.50 -2.41
C ILE A 181 6.56 -1.08 -1.39
N VAL A 182 5.60 -0.25 -0.98
CA VAL A 182 4.55 -0.62 -0.03
C VAL A 182 3.17 -0.41 -0.62
N VAL A 183 2.25 -1.32 -0.34
CA VAL A 183 0.83 -1.14 -0.61
C VAL A 183 0.18 -0.61 0.66
N ALA A 184 -0.44 0.57 0.55
CA ALA A 184 -1.14 1.21 1.64
C ALA A 184 -2.64 0.95 1.55
N HIS A 185 -3.20 0.46 2.66
CA HIS A 185 -4.62 0.25 2.86
C HIS A 185 -5.14 1.25 3.87
N GLY A 186 -5.95 2.21 3.43
CA GLY A 186 -6.44 3.32 4.24
C GLY A 186 -7.90 3.17 4.61
N PHE A 187 -8.21 3.39 5.89
CA PHE A 187 -9.56 3.34 6.45
C PHE A 187 -9.82 4.65 7.20
N ALA A 188 -10.94 5.31 6.91
CA ALA A 188 -11.33 6.51 7.65
C ALA A 188 -11.59 6.15 9.12
N LEU A 189 -11.18 7.03 10.04
CA LEU A 189 -11.57 6.91 11.44
C LEU A 189 -13.07 7.22 11.59
N ALA A 190 -13.67 6.74 12.67
CA ALA A 190 -15.05 7.08 12.99
C ALA A 190 -15.20 8.61 13.08
N PRO A 191 -16.24 9.20 12.48
CA PRO A 191 -16.48 10.63 12.59
C PRO A 191 -16.79 10.99 14.05
N THR A 192 -16.39 12.19 14.45
CA THR A 192 -16.76 12.78 15.74
C THR A 192 -18.26 13.06 15.81
N GLU A 193 -18.76 13.45 16.99
CA GLU A 193 -20.17 13.85 17.18
C GLU A 193 -20.61 14.95 16.20
N ASP A 194 -19.68 15.81 15.77
CA ASP A 194 -19.90 16.87 14.78
C ASP A 194 -19.87 16.38 13.31
N GLY A 195 -19.70 15.07 13.09
CA GLY A 195 -19.62 14.46 11.75
C GLY A 195 -18.27 14.63 11.04
N ARG A 196 -17.24 15.13 11.73
CA ARG A 196 -15.91 15.37 11.15
C ARG A 196 -15.01 14.14 11.29
N ILE A 197 -14.33 13.77 10.21
CA ILE A 197 -13.37 12.66 10.21
C ILE A 197 -11.98 13.20 10.58
N GLU A 198 -11.49 12.85 11.76
CA GLU A 198 -10.22 13.38 12.32
C GLU A 198 -8.95 12.76 11.70
N GLY A 199 -9.10 11.79 10.81
CA GLY A 199 -7.95 11.12 10.22
C GLY A 199 -8.27 9.75 9.61
N CYS A 200 -7.21 8.98 9.39
CA CYS A 200 -7.33 7.62 8.87
C CYS A 200 -6.32 6.67 9.50
N GLN A 201 -6.71 5.40 9.62
CA GLN A 201 -5.80 4.30 9.89
C GLN A 201 -5.25 3.78 8.57
N VAL A 202 -3.94 3.53 8.52
CA VAL A 202 -3.26 2.98 7.36
C VAL A 202 -2.51 1.72 7.76
N VAL A 203 -2.74 0.65 7.02
CA VAL A 203 -1.95 -0.58 7.09
C VAL A 203 -1.04 -0.62 5.86
N LEU A 204 0.25 -0.84 6.06
CA LEU A 204 1.23 -0.96 4.98
C LEU A 204 1.65 -2.41 4.81
N GLU A 205 1.63 -2.89 3.58
CA GLU A 205 2.17 -4.19 3.19
C GLU A 205 3.43 -3.96 2.35
N ASN A 206 4.57 -4.50 2.79
CA ASN A 206 5.81 -4.40 2.01
C ASN A 206 5.81 -5.46 0.89
N VAL A 207 5.73 -5.00 -0.36
CA VAL A 207 5.68 -5.85 -1.54
C VAL A 207 6.96 -5.79 -2.37
N THR A 208 8.03 -5.20 -1.84
CA THR A 208 9.28 -4.97 -2.57
C THR A 208 9.86 -6.26 -3.14
N LEU A 209 9.98 -7.30 -2.30
CA LEU A 209 10.51 -8.60 -2.72
C LEU A 209 9.62 -9.24 -3.80
N GLN A 210 8.30 -9.23 -3.59
CA GLN A 210 7.35 -9.76 -4.56
C GLN A 210 7.47 -9.04 -5.91
N ARG A 211 7.58 -7.70 -5.93
CA ARG A 211 7.75 -6.92 -7.15
C ARG A 211 9.07 -7.24 -7.87
N GLN A 212 10.14 -7.44 -7.13
CA GLN A 212 11.44 -7.82 -7.69
C GLN A 212 11.38 -9.23 -8.30
N GLU A 213 10.76 -10.19 -7.62
CA GLU A 213 10.57 -11.54 -8.15
C GLU A 213 9.68 -11.56 -9.39
N GLU A 214 8.57 -10.80 -9.39
CA GLU A 214 7.69 -10.64 -10.55
C GLU A 214 8.47 -10.10 -11.75
N LEU A 215 9.29 -9.06 -11.53
CA LEU A 215 10.12 -8.47 -12.57
C LEU A 215 11.18 -9.46 -13.08
N GLN A 216 11.86 -10.19 -12.19
CA GLN A 216 12.84 -11.21 -12.57
C GLN A 216 12.19 -12.34 -13.38
N LYS A 217 11.03 -12.85 -12.95
CA LYS A 217 10.28 -13.87 -13.70
C LYS A 217 9.85 -13.36 -15.07
N LEU A 218 9.49 -12.08 -15.17
CA LEU A 218 9.13 -11.45 -16.45
C LEU A 218 10.35 -11.37 -17.37
N GLN A 219 11.48 -10.88 -16.87
CA GLN A 219 12.75 -10.82 -17.61
C GLN A 219 13.23 -12.21 -18.04
N GLU A 220 13.12 -13.22 -17.17
CA GLU A 220 13.49 -14.59 -17.50
C GLU A 220 12.59 -15.18 -18.59
N ARG A 221 11.28 -14.90 -18.54
CA ARG A 221 10.34 -15.31 -19.60
C ARG A 221 10.66 -14.64 -20.93
N GLU A 222 10.93 -13.33 -20.93
CA GLU A 222 11.34 -12.59 -22.12
C GLU A 222 12.65 -13.15 -22.70
N TYR A 223 13.65 -13.40 -21.84
CA TYR A 223 14.91 -14.01 -22.25
C TYR A 223 14.71 -15.40 -22.87
N ARG A 224 13.93 -16.26 -22.20
CA ARG A 224 13.62 -17.62 -22.72
C ARG A 224 12.86 -17.56 -24.04
N LEU A 225 11.92 -16.63 -24.21
CA LEU A 225 11.20 -16.44 -25.46
C LEU A 225 12.14 -16.03 -26.59
N LEU A 226 13.02 -15.06 -26.33
CA LEU A 226 14.01 -14.60 -27.30
C LEU A 226 15.00 -15.71 -27.68
N GLN A 227 15.47 -16.50 -26.70
CA GLN A 227 16.31 -17.67 -26.97
C GLN A 227 15.58 -18.72 -27.83
N ALA A 228 14.32 -19.02 -27.53
CA ALA A 228 13.53 -19.96 -28.32
C ALA A 228 13.32 -19.47 -29.76
N GLN A 229 13.04 -18.18 -29.95
CA GLN A 229 12.93 -17.54 -31.27
C GLN A 229 14.26 -17.63 -32.05
N GLN A 230 15.39 -17.35 -31.39
CA GLN A 230 16.72 -17.45 -31.99
C GLN A 230 17.08 -18.88 -32.40
N LEU A 231 16.86 -19.86 -31.52
CA LEU A 231 17.11 -21.28 -31.79
C LEU A 231 16.22 -21.80 -32.93
N ALA A 232 14.96 -21.35 -32.98
CA ALA A 232 14.03 -21.67 -34.05
C ALA A 232 14.25 -20.87 -35.35
N ARG A 233 15.23 -19.95 -35.36
CA ARG A 233 15.51 -19.01 -36.47
C ARG A 233 14.24 -18.30 -36.94
N LEU A 234 13.47 -17.80 -35.98
CA LEU A 234 12.13 -17.27 -36.18
C LEU A 234 12.08 -15.82 -35.71
N GLY A 235 11.64 -14.90 -36.57
CA GLY A 235 11.39 -13.50 -36.23
C GLY A 235 9.92 -13.13 -36.39
N ASP A 236 9.36 -12.40 -35.45
CA ASP A 236 7.98 -11.90 -35.54
C ASP A 236 7.87 -10.56 -36.26
N TRP A 237 6.70 -10.34 -36.85
CA TRP A 237 6.29 -9.11 -37.49
C TRP A 237 4.82 -8.79 -37.17
N GLN A 238 4.52 -7.50 -37.12
CA GLN A 238 3.19 -6.96 -36.96
C GLN A 238 2.93 -5.97 -38.09
N TRP A 239 1.75 -6.03 -38.69
CA TRP A 239 1.27 -5.00 -39.59
C TRP A 239 0.10 -4.25 -38.96
N GLU A 240 0.16 -2.92 -38.99
CA GLU A 240 -0.89 -2.02 -38.51
C GLU A 240 -0.90 -0.75 -39.37
N GLU A 241 -2.06 -0.40 -39.93
CA GLU A 241 -2.29 0.86 -40.66
C GLU A 241 -1.26 1.13 -41.80
N GLY A 242 -0.85 0.08 -42.51
CA GLY A 242 0.12 0.20 -43.61
C GLY A 242 1.59 0.21 -43.17
N GLN A 243 1.87 0.06 -41.88
CA GLN A 243 3.22 -0.02 -41.32
C GLN A 243 3.54 -1.44 -40.85
N ILE A 244 4.75 -1.92 -41.12
CA ILE A 244 5.24 -3.21 -40.61
C ILE A 244 6.27 -2.95 -39.50
N PHE A 245 5.95 -3.44 -38.31
CA PHE A 245 6.85 -3.48 -37.16
C PHE A 245 7.44 -4.88 -37.05
N CYS A 246 8.74 -4.97 -36.84
CA CYS A 246 9.44 -6.25 -36.76
C CYS A 246 10.24 -6.35 -35.48
N SER A 247 10.36 -7.57 -34.96
CA SER A 247 11.28 -7.85 -33.87
C SER A 247 12.72 -7.51 -34.25
N PRO A 248 13.57 -7.09 -33.30
CA PRO A 248 15.00 -6.88 -33.54
C PRO A 248 15.70 -8.11 -34.15
N HIS A 249 15.24 -9.30 -33.78
CA HIS A 249 15.78 -10.54 -34.32
C HIS A 249 15.46 -10.72 -35.81
N LEU A 250 14.28 -10.32 -36.28
CA LEU A 250 13.91 -10.44 -37.70
C LEU A 250 14.79 -9.55 -38.61
N PHE A 251 15.14 -8.34 -38.18
CA PHE A 251 16.11 -7.50 -38.90
C PHE A 251 17.47 -8.20 -39.04
N THR A 252 17.94 -8.82 -37.96
CA THR A 252 19.20 -9.56 -37.93
C THR A 252 19.14 -10.80 -38.84
N LEU A 253 18.04 -11.55 -38.77
CA LEU A 253 17.79 -12.76 -39.55
C LEU A 253 17.83 -12.49 -41.07
N LEU A 254 17.18 -11.40 -41.50
CA LEU A 254 17.06 -11.03 -42.92
C LEU A 254 18.21 -10.13 -43.41
N LYS A 255 19.12 -9.71 -42.52
CA LYS A 255 20.17 -8.71 -42.80
C LYS A 255 19.60 -7.41 -43.40
N ILE A 256 18.46 -6.96 -42.86
CA ILE A 256 17.83 -5.67 -43.20
C ILE A 256 18.30 -4.64 -42.15
N HIS A 257 18.62 -3.42 -42.59
CA HIS A 257 19.14 -2.39 -41.69
C HIS A 257 18.06 -1.95 -40.67
N PRO A 258 18.35 -1.88 -39.35
CA PRO A 258 17.36 -1.51 -38.34
C PRO A 258 16.75 -0.11 -38.51
N SER A 259 17.44 0.79 -39.21
CA SER A 259 16.93 2.14 -39.56
C SER A 259 15.94 2.15 -40.72
N THR A 260 15.61 1.00 -41.30
CA THR A 260 14.57 0.88 -42.33
C THR A 260 13.23 1.27 -41.72
N SER A 261 12.53 2.21 -42.34
CA SER A 261 11.24 2.66 -41.82
C SER A 261 10.18 1.54 -41.90
N PRO A 262 9.23 1.50 -40.95
CA PRO A 262 8.13 0.54 -40.97
C PRO A 262 7.31 0.52 -42.28
N THR A 263 7.22 1.65 -42.97
CA THR A 263 6.53 1.77 -44.27
C THR A 263 7.34 1.16 -45.42
N ASN A 264 8.68 1.19 -45.34
CA ASN A 264 9.55 0.67 -46.39
C ASN A 264 9.97 -0.78 -46.18
N PHE A 265 9.69 -1.36 -44.99
CA PHE A 265 10.12 -2.72 -44.65
C PHE A 265 9.64 -3.75 -45.66
N PHE A 266 8.37 -3.68 -46.11
CA PHE A 266 7.84 -4.62 -47.10
C PHE A 266 8.59 -4.54 -48.44
N GLN A 267 8.93 -3.34 -48.88
CA GLN A 267 9.67 -3.15 -50.13
C GLN A 267 11.10 -3.69 -50.00
N ALA A 268 11.79 -3.35 -48.91
CA ALA A 268 13.13 -3.84 -48.61
C ALA A 268 13.18 -5.38 -48.48
N TYR A 269 12.09 -5.99 -47.99
CA TYR A 269 11.90 -7.44 -47.99
C TYR A 269 11.73 -8.00 -49.41
N LEU A 270 10.81 -7.41 -50.19
CA LEU A 270 10.46 -7.89 -51.52
C LEU A 270 11.60 -7.80 -52.53
N ASP A 271 12.44 -6.76 -52.43
CA ASP A 271 13.62 -6.55 -53.28
C ASP A 271 14.65 -7.69 -53.16
N ARG A 272 14.56 -8.49 -52.10
CA ARG A 272 15.42 -9.64 -51.83
C ARG A 272 14.78 -10.98 -52.17
N VAL A 273 13.51 -10.98 -52.56
CA VAL A 273 12.84 -12.17 -53.13
C VAL A 273 13.23 -12.26 -54.62
N PRO A 274 13.56 -13.45 -55.16
CA PRO A 274 13.85 -13.62 -56.59
C PRO A 274 12.73 -13.07 -57.46
N GLU A 275 13.06 -12.41 -58.58
CA GLU A 275 12.08 -11.72 -59.46
C GLU A 275 10.89 -12.62 -59.86
N ASN A 276 11.16 -13.90 -60.16
CA ASN A 276 10.14 -14.88 -60.52
C ASN A 276 9.08 -15.12 -59.42
N ASP A 277 9.43 -14.88 -58.16
CA ASP A 277 8.56 -15.09 -57.00
C ASP A 277 7.96 -13.78 -56.45
N GLN A 278 8.50 -12.60 -56.81
CA GLN A 278 8.07 -11.31 -56.26
C GLN A 278 6.58 -11.03 -56.46
N GLU A 279 6.04 -11.25 -57.67
CA GLU A 279 4.62 -11.01 -57.96
C GLU A 279 3.71 -11.92 -57.12
N LYS A 280 4.12 -13.18 -56.95
CA LYS A 280 3.40 -14.17 -56.14
C LYS A 280 3.37 -13.76 -54.67
N VAL A 281 4.51 -13.37 -54.10
CA VAL A 281 4.61 -12.93 -52.70
C VAL A 281 3.77 -11.67 -52.48
N ARG A 282 3.88 -10.67 -53.36
CA ARG A 282 3.11 -9.42 -53.29
C ARG A 282 1.61 -9.68 -53.35
N GLY A 283 1.18 -10.49 -54.31
CA GLY A 283 -0.25 -10.81 -54.49
C GLY A 283 -0.85 -11.55 -53.30
N GLN A 284 -0.14 -12.54 -52.73
CA GLN A 284 -0.62 -13.24 -51.54
C GLN A 284 -0.68 -12.34 -50.30
N TRP A 285 0.32 -11.48 -50.11
CA TRP A 285 0.33 -10.51 -49.03
C TRP A 285 -0.84 -9.52 -49.09
N GLN A 286 -1.04 -8.88 -50.25
CA GLN A 286 -2.15 -7.94 -50.47
C GLN A 286 -3.50 -8.63 -50.26
N GLN A 287 -3.67 -9.81 -50.87
CA GLN A 287 -4.90 -10.57 -50.73
C GLN A 287 -5.18 -10.97 -49.28
N ALA A 288 -4.16 -11.33 -48.51
CA ALA A 288 -4.32 -11.67 -47.11
C ALA A 288 -4.84 -10.47 -46.31
N ILE A 289 -4.16 -9.31 -46.42
CA ILE A 289 -4.53 -8.07 -45.71
C ILE A 289 -5.94 -7.61 -46.12
N GLU A 290 -6.25 -7.57 -47.42
CA GLU A 290 -7.55 -7.14 -47.93
C GLU A 290 -8.69 -8.05 -47.49
N LYS A 291 -8.48 -9.38 -47.54
CA LYS A 291 -9.53 -10.36 -47.23
C LYS A 291 -9.64 -10.67 -45.74
N GLY A 292 -8.73 -10.16 -44.89
CA GLY A 292 -8.76 -10.41 -43.46
C GLY A 292 -8.62 -11.90 -43.12
N LYS A 293 -7.83 -12.67 -43.89
CA LYS A 293 -7.61 -14.11 -43.68
C LYS A 293 -6.19 -14.43 -43.25
N PRO A 294 -5.99 -15.50 -42.46
CA PRO A 294 -4.66 -16.01 -42.18
C PRO A 294 -4.03 -16.59 -43.46
N PHE A 295 -2.70 -16.49 -43.56
CA PHE A 295 -1.95 -17.02 -44.70
C PHE A 295 -0.65 -17.70 -44.23
N THR A 296 -0.15 -18.61 -45.08
CA THR A 296 1.16 -19.23 -44.95
C THR A 296 1.78 -19.29 -46.33
N LEU A 297 2.96 -18.70 -46.48
CA LEU A 297 3.73 -18.62 -47.71
C LEU A 297 5.11 -19.20 -47.46
N SER A 298 5.62 -20.01 -48.39
CA SER A 298 7.02 -20.43 -48.40
C SER A 298 7.69 -19.99 -49.70
N HIS A 299 8.85 -19.35 -49.62
CA HIS A 299 9.60 -18.82 -50.76
C HIS A 299 11.08 -18.63 -50.46
N CYS A 300 11.87 -18.52 -51.53
CA CYS A 300 13.29 -18.20 -51.46
C CYS A 300 13.51 -16.72 -51.11
N TYR A 301 14.54 -16.45 -50.31
CA TYR A 301 15.00 -15.11 -49.95
C TYR A 301 16.51 -15.01 -50.11
N LEU A 302 17.00 -13.89 -50.67
CA LEU A 302 18.40 -13.64 -50.96
C LEU A 302 19.00 -12.69 -49.91
N LEU A 303 20.02 -13.16 -49.21
CA LEU A 303 20.80 -12.31 -48.31
C LEU A 303 21.74 -11.38 -49.12
N PRO A 304 22.19 -10.24 -48.55
CA PRO A 304 23.12 -9.32 -49.22
C PRO A 304 24.41 -10.01 -49.69
N ASP A 305 24.83 -11.04 -48.97
CA ASP A 305 26.10 -11.75 -49.20
C ASP A 305 25.97 -12.84 -50.27
N GLY A 306 24.78 -13.04 -50.85
CA GLY A 306 24.50 -14.02 -51.91
C GLY A 306 23.88 -15.34 -51.42
N ASP A 307 23.88 -15.59 -50.11
CA ASP A 307 23.26 -16.77 -49.50
C ASP A 307 21.74 -16.84 -49.74
N ARG A 308 21.22 -18.06 -49.77
CA ARG A 308 19.80 -18.34 -49.98
C ARG A 308 19.16 -18.90 -48.72
N LEU A 309 18.04 -18.29 -48.32
CA LEU A 309 17.19 -18.78 -47.24
C LEU A 309 15.85 -19.28 -47.81
N GLN A 310 15.41 -20.45 -47.37
CA GLN A 310 14.02 -20.84 -47.51
C GLN A 310 13.22 -20.32 -46.33
N LEU A 311 12.34 -19.37 -46.58
CA LEU A 311 11.53 -18.73 -45.54
C LEU A 311 10.11 -19.28 -45.55
N ARG A 312 9.58 -19.58 -44.37
CA ARG A 312 8.14 -19.71 -44.12
C ARG A 312 7.63 -18.44 -43.45
N VAL A 313 6.74 -17.74 -44.12
CA VAL A 313 6.06 -16.56 -43.58
C VAL A 313 4.62 -16.94 -43.26
N GLN A 314 4.21 -16.73 -42.02
CA GLN A 314 2.84 -16.91 -41.57
C GLN A 314 2.32 -15.60 -41.00
N GLY A 315 1.04 -15.32 -41.21
CA GLY A 315 0.38 -14.15 -40.67
C GLY A 315 -1.10 -14.41 -40.45
N SER A 316 -1.62 -13.91 -39.34
CA SER A 316 -3.03 -14.02 -38.95
C SER A 316 -3.58 -12.65 -38.55
N PRO A 317 -4.83 -12.33 -38.92
CA PRO A 317 -5.49 -11.11 -38.48
C PRO A 317 -5.80 -11.17 -36.98
N VAL A 318 -5.64 -10.04 -36.29
CA VAL A 318 -6.05 -9.86 -34.91
C VAL A 318 -7.22 -8.87 -34.91
N GLN A 319 -8.42 -9.35 -34.59
CA GLN A 319 -9.57 -8.46 -34.46
C GLN A 319 -9.45 -7.66 -33.17
N ARG A 320 -9.16 -6.36 -33.30
CA ARG A 320 -9.33 -5.36 -32.26
C ARG A 320 -10.23 -4.27 -32.83
N THR A 321 -11.21 -3.81 -32.06
CA THR A 321 -12.24 -2.85 -32.49
C THR A 321 -11.61 -1.63 -33.20
N GLY A 322 -11.89 -1.50 -34.50
CA GLY A 322 -11.61 -0.29 -35.31
C GLY A 322 -10.36 -0.32 -36.18
N THR A 323 -9.34 -1.14 -35.90
CA THR A 323 -8.09 -1.20 -36.67
C THR A 323 -7.76 -2.61 -37.12
N GLN A 324 -7.50 -2.79 -38.42
CA GLN A 324 -6.98 -4.06 -38.94
C GLN A 324 -5.52 -4.22 -38.51
N ARG A 325 -5.24 -5.26 -37.73
CA ARG A 325 -3.88 -5.64 -37.34
C ARG A 325 -3.60 -7.05 -37.79
N TYR A 326 -2.36 -7.30 -38.20
CA TYR A 326 -1.85 -8.64 -38.52
C TYR A 326 -0.66 -8.94 -37.63
N LEU A 327 -0.60 -10.16 -37.11
CA LEU A 327 0.57 -10.69 -36.40
C LEU A 327 1.04 -11.94 -37.11
N GLY A 328 2.36 -12.08 -37.21
CA GLY A 328 2.95 -13.18 -37.94
C GLY A 328 4.39 -13.44 -37.56
N PHE A 329 4.94 -14.48 -38.18
CA PHE A 329 6.34 -14.85 -38.03
C PHE A 329 6.95 -15.25 -39.36
N VAL A 330 8.25 -15.03 -39.46
CA VAL A 330 9.13 -15.53 -40.51
C VAL A 330 10.05 -16.56 -39.88
N GLN A 331 10.03 -17.78 -40.38
CA GLN A 331 10.89 -18.87 -39.94
C GLN A 331 11.83 -19.27 -41.08
N VAL A 332 13.13 -19.42 -40.80
CA VAL A 332 14.05 -20.07 -41.74
C VAL A 332 13.87 -21.58 -41.64
N ILE A 333 13.45 -22.19 -42.74
CA ILE A 333 13.28 -23.65 -42.85
C ILE A 333 14.63 -24.29 -43.20
N GLU A 334 15.31 -23.73 -44.20
CA GLU A 334 16.58 -24.22 -44.72
C GLU A 334 17.47 -23.02 -45.11
N SER A 335 18.79 -23.22 -45.09
CA SER A 335 19.76 -22.25 -45.57
C SER A 335 20.79 -22.93 -46.46
N GLU A 336 20.98 -22.40 -47.66
CA GLU A 336 22.00 -22.82 -48.61
C GLU A 336 23.06 -21.71 -48.72
N GLU A 337 24.28 -22.03 -48.31
CA GLU A 337 25.44 -21.18 -48.53
C GLU A 337 25.86 -21.28 -50.00
N THR A 338 26.03 -20.14 -50.66
CA THR A 338 26.67 -20.16 -51.98
C THR A 338 28.13 -20.53 -51.75
N LYS A 339 28.52 -21.78 -52.07
CA LYS A 339 29.92 -22.18 -52.11
C LYS A 339 30.64 -21.22 -53.07
N SER A 340 31.35 -20.25 -52.51
CA SER A 340 32.27 -19.41 -53.27
C SER A 340 33.38 -20.33 -53.77
N THR A 341 33.23 -20.82 -54.99
CA THR A 341 34.34 -21.36 -55.77
C THR A 341 35.32 -20.21 -56.01
N HIS A 342 36.36 -20.15 -55.18
CA HIS A 342 37.60 -19.45 -55.47
C HIS A 342 38.65 -20.48 -55.87
#